data_AF-A0AAU8G8X9-F1
#
_entry.id   AF-A0AAU8G8X9-F1
#
_cell.length_a   1.000
_cell.length_b   1.000
_cell.length_c   1.000
_cell.angle_alpha   90.00
_cell.angle_beta   90.00
_cell.angle_gamma   90.00
#
_symmetry.space_group_name_H-M   'P 1'
#
loop_
_entity.id
_entity.type
_entity.pdbx_description
1 polymer ?
#
loop_
_entity_poly.entity_id
_entity_poly.type
_entity_poly.pdbx_seq_one_letter_code
_entity_poly.pdbx_strand_id
1 'polypeptide(L)'
;MKALKRFLIPAVAAVLAMSVAIPALAKPGTMVNENQGQSGTTLSASKTATGFWEQTWTYDWTVTKSVSPEAIELGKDDSEDVTYTVTATRSDPTVNNVYGVRGTITVTNGGAVATENLMLIDQVEYKVGAGQFQPLGGATQTITPAQLAAGDTGTYDYLIEFTPIEGAIYRNSVRVTITNHSGHLGEAFGPEPKADFSLPATPTIFLVDESASLTDAVTVPDGFTYNTSQTFPVSFTDTGVLTFSATITNVSVATEGTSNLVNTVTLTETDTLQTRTDDAIVIITIPGGGGGDDEEPGDGQGLSPGFWKTHPAAWTGYSTGDTLGGIFDLDNFGSLGDSTLLEALNFGGSGEYGWAKTLLRQAVAALLNAAYFGDDFGMSAGDIISEVNSALASGNTGDLQSDLDDANNQGGEVENPGPADPTPGYEKDKDNPGKGKKP
;
A
#
# COMPACT_ATOMS: atom_id res chain seq x y z
N MET A 1 2.04 5.80 -26.35
CA MET A 1 1.06 6.89 -26.10
C MET A 1 0.19 6.47 -24.92
N LYS A 2 0.67 6.61 -23.69
CA LYS A 2 0.31 7.70 -22.74
C LYS A 2 -1.18 8.05 -22.75
N ALA A 3 -1.94 7.36 -21.89
CA ALA A 3 -3.12 7.94 -21.25
C ALA A 3 -2.96 7.72 -19.73
N LEU A 4 -2.34 8.72 -19.10
CA LEU A 4 -2.16 8.85 -17.67
C LEU A 4 -3.54 9.10 -17.03
N LYS A 5 -4.24 8.05 -16.57
CA LYS A 5 -5.39 8.22 -15.69
C LYS A 5 -4.86 8.29 -14.25
N ARG A 6 -4.59 9.52 -13.80
CA ARG A 6 -4.53 9.84 -12.37
C ARG A 6 -5.92 9.56 -11.79
N PHE A 7 -6.09 8.43 -11.11
CA PHE A 7 -7.23 8.24 -10.22
C PHE A 7 -6.92 9.00 -8.94
N LEU A 8 -7.66 10.09 -8.74
CA LEU A 8 -7.75 10.74 -7.44
C LEU A 8 -8.33 9.70 -6.47
N ILE A 9 -7.71 9.59 -5.30
CA ILE A 9 -8.37 9.19 -4.06
C ILE A 9 -9.77 9.84 -4.08
N PRO A 10 -10.88 9.10 -4.01
CA PRO A 10 -12.16 9.74 -3.78
C PRO A 10 -12.14 10.22 -2.33
N ALA A 11 -11.75 11.48 -2.17
CA ALA A 11 -12.31 12.32 -1.13
C ALA A 11 -13.83 12.11 -1.19
N VAL A 12 -14.40 11.54 -0.13
CA VAL A 12 -15.84 11.53 0.10
C VAL A 12 -16.25 12.98 0.33
N ALA A 13 -16.53 13.71 -0.76
CA ALA A 13 -17.30 14.94 -0.83
C ALA A 13 -17.26 15.50 -2.26
N ALA A 14 -18.33 15.28 -3.04
CA ALA A 14 -18.87 16.23 -4.02
C ALA A 14 -20.05 15.58 -4.76
N VAL A 15 -21.24 15.59 -4.17
CA VAL A 15 -22.46 15.51 -4.97
C VAL A 15 -22.58 16.85 -5.68
N LEU A 16 -22.37 16.82 -6.99
CA LEU A 16 -22.59 17.95 -7.89
C LEU A 16 -24.09 18.31 -7.84
N ALA A 17 -24.42 19.43 -7.19
CA ALA A 17 -25.79 19.96 -7.16
C ALA A 17 -26.21 20.40 -8.58
N MET A 18 -26.83 19.50 -9.34
CA MET A 18 -27.53 19.86 -10.58
C MET A 18 -28.85 20.53 -10.21
N SER A 19 -28.87 21.86 -10.24
CA SER A 19 -30.08 22.66 -10.11
C SER A 19 -30.93 22.51 -11.37
N VAL A 20 -32.03 21.78 -11.30
CA VAL A 20 -33.02 21.73 -12.39
C VAL A 20 -34.16 22.69 -12.05
N ALA A 21 -34.08 23.91 -12.57
CA ALA A 21 -35.24 24.80 -12.64
C ALA A 21 -36.08 24.38 -13.85
N ILE A 22 -37.32 23.95 -13.63
CA ILE A 22 -38.28 23.66 -14.70
C ILE A 22 -38.97 24.99 -15.06
N PRO A 23 -38.80 25.56 -16.28
CA PRO A 23 -39.51 26.79 -16.63
C PRO A 23 -41.00 26.51 -16.85
N ALA A 24 -41.86 27.19 -16.10
CA ALA A 24 -43.30 27.19 -16.32
C ALA A 24 -43.68 28.11 -17.50
N LEU A 25 -44.55 27.60 -18.37
CA LEU A 25 -45.08 28.28 -19.56
C LEU A 25 -45.99 29.46 -19.15
N ALA A 26 -45.62 30.68 -19.54
CA ALA A 26 -46.38 31.90 -19.28
C ALA A 26 -47.77 31.90 -19.99
N LYS A 27 -48.82 32.27 -19.25
CA LYS A 27 -50.12 32.68 -19.82
C LYS A 27 -50.29 34.20 -19.72
N PRO A 28 -50.96 34.86 -20.69
CA PRO A 28 -51.00 36.32 -20.76
C PRO A 28 -52.11 36.93 -19.88
N GLY A 29 -51.69 37.83 -19.00
CA GLY A 29 -52.16 39.21 -18.82
C GLY A 29 -53.63 39.52 -18.46
N THR A 30 -53.80 40.13 -17.27
CA THR A 30 -54.73 41.26 -17.07
C THR A 30 -54.19 42.20 -15.98
N MET A 31 -53.99 43.48 -16.34
CA MET A 31 -53.80 44.62 -15.41
C MET A 31 -55.16 44.96 -14.78
N VAL A 32 -55.33 45.57 -13.60
CA VAL A 32 -55.04 46.96 -13.20
C VAL A 32 -55.21 47.09 -11.66
N ASN A 33 -54.35 47.81 -10.92
CA ASN A 33 -54.69 49.07 -10.21
C ASN A 33 -53.54 49.58 -9.30
N GLU A 34 -53.24 50.88 -9.38
CA GLU A 34 -52.24 51.61 -8.59
C GLU A 34 -52.85 52.22 -7.32
N ASN A 35 -52.24 51.92 -6.16
CA ASN A 35 -51.91 52.78 -5.01
C ASN A 35 -52.09 52.07 -3.66
N GLN A 36 -50.97 51.71 -3.01
CA GLN A 36 -50.65 51.87 -1.58
C GLN A 36 -49.45 50.97 -1.22
N GLY A 37 -48.38 51.56 -0.65
CA GLY A 37 -47.23 50.93 0.02
C GLY A 37 -46.63 49.68 -0.62
N GLN A 38 -45.43 49.76 -1.24
CA GLN A 38 -44.74 48.65 -1.90
C GLN A 38 -45.05 47.28 -1.29
N SER A 39 -45.99 46.53 -1.88
CA SER A 39 -46.30 45.18 -1.41
C SER A 39 -45.11 44.29 -1.78
N GLY A 40 -44.30 43.91 -0.79
CA GLY A 40 -43.22 42.92 -0.97
C GLY A 40 -43.76 41.55 -1.39
N THR A 41 -42.91 40.55 -1.53
CA THR A 41 -43.34 39.19 -1.84
C THR A 41 -43.51 38.31 -0.59
N THR A 42 -43.91 37.05 -0.74
CA THR A 42 -44.09 36.09 0.37
C THR A 42 -43.33 34.80 0.11
N LEU A 43 -42.97 34.09 1.18
CA LEU A 43 -42.32 32.79 1.10
C LEU A 43 -43.13 31.73 1.84
N SER A 44 -43.21 30.54 1.25
CA SER A 44 -43.48 29.30 1.99
C SER A 44 -42.32 28.34 1.78
N ALA A 45 -42.05 27.51 2.79
CA ALA A 45 -40.97 26.54 2.70
C ALA A 45 -41.29 25.27 3.47
N SER A 46 -40.75 24.15 2.98
CA SER A 46 -40.75 22.86 3.67
C SER A 46 -39.36 22.23 3.55
N LYS A 47 -39.06 21.28 4.44
CA LYS A 47 -37.81 20.52 4.38
C LYS A 47 -38.03 19.07 4.75
N THR A 48 -37.17 18.21 4.22
CA THR A 48 -36.98 16.83 4.69
C THR A 48 -35.70 16.74 5.48
N ALA A 49 -35.55 15.72 6.33
CA ALA A 49 -34.31 15.44 7.05
C ALA A 49 -34.17 13.94 7.29
N THR A 50 -33.09 13.36 6.77
CA THR A 50 -32.73 11.96 6.95
C THR A 50 -31.32 11.89 7.49
N GLY A 51 -31.18 11.38 8.73
CA GLY A 51 -29.88 11.14 9.33
C GLY A 51 -29.16 9.98 8.63
N PHE A 52 -27.84 10.05 8.57
CA PHE A 52 -27.00 8.99 8.02
C PHE A 52 -25.81 8.70 8.92
N TRP A 53 -25.37 7.45 8.89
CA TRP A 53 -24.11 6.97 9.42
C TRP A 53 -23.48 6.10 8.34
N GLU A 54 -22.34 6.53 7.85
CA GLU A 54 -21.60 5.87 6.78
C GLU A 54 -20.22 5.49 7.32
N GLN A 55 -19.77 4.27 7.03
CA GLN A 55 -18.44 3.78 7.37
C GLN A 55 -17.68 3.44 6.10
N THR A 56 -16.42 3.84 6.03
CA THR A 56 -15.50 3.41 4.98
C THR A 56 -14.45 2.51 5.61
N TRP A 57 -14.33 1.29 5.08
CA TRP A 57 -13.34 0.30 5.48
C TRP A 57 -12.29 0.22 4.37
N THR A 58 -11.10 0.76 4.64
CA THR A 58 -9.99 0.78 3.68
C THR A 58 -9.00 -0.30 4.06
N TYR A 59 -8.84 -1.29 3.20
CA TYR A 59 -7.83 -2.33 3.35
C TYR A 59 -6.52 -1.88 2.71
N ASP A 60 -5.43 -2.47 3.18
CA ASP A 60 -4.13 -2.36 2.56
C ASP A 60 -3.59 -3.76 2.26
N TRP A 61 -2.75 -3.89 1.24
CA TRP A 61 -2.19 -5.19 0.87
C TRP A 61 -0.68 -5.22 1.04
N THR A 62 -0.09 -6.40 1.17
CA THR A 62 1.35 -6.63 0.97
C THR A 62 1.54 -7.88 0.13
N VAL A 63 2.69 -7.97 -0.55
CA VAL A 63 3.06 -9.16 -1.33
C VAL A 63 4.47 -9.59 -0.97
N THR A 64 4.67 -10.89 -0.81
CA THR A 64 6.00 -11.50 -0.73
C THR A 64 6.12 -12.63 -1.74
N LYS A 65 7.31 -12.85 -2.27
CA LYS A 65 7.62 -13.90 -3.23
C LYS A 65 8.92 -14.60 -2.88
N SER A 66 8.91 -15.91 -2.99
CA SER A 66 10.10 -16.74 -2.86
C SER A 66 10.13 -17.82 -3.94
N VAL A 67 11.29 -18.44 -4.12
CA VAL A 67 11.49 -19.54 -5.06
C VAL A 67 12.28 -20.66 -4.38
N SER A 68 12.03 -21.91 -4.78
CA SER A 68 12.77 -23.07 -4.33
C SER A 68 12.95 -24.07 -5.47
N PRO A 69 14.18 -24.54 -5.76
CA PRO A 69 15.44 -24.04 -5.20
C PRO A 69 15.77 -22.60 -5.67
N GLU A 70 16.58 -21.87 -4.89
CA GLU A 70 17.07 -20.52 -5.25
C GLU A 70 18.30 -20.56 -6.18
N ALA A 71 18.96 -21.71 -6.28
CA ALA A 71 20.06 -21.96 -7.20
C ALA A 71 19.87 -23.32 -7.91
N ILE A 72 20.17 -23.36 -9.19
CA ILE A 72 20.13 -24.56 -10.02
C ILE A 72 21.39 -24.65 -10.89
N GLU A 73 21.82 -25.88 -11.17
CA GLU A 73 22.89 -26.15 -12.12
C GLU A 73 22.29 -26.68 -13.42
N LEU A 74 22.62 -26.06 -14.56
CA LEU A 74 22.09 -26.44 -15.87
C LEU A 74 23.19 -26.48 -16.92
N GLY A 75 23.58 -27.70 -17.30
CA GLY A 75 24.36 -27.93 -18.51
C GLY A 75 23.57 -27.58 -19.77
N LYS A 76 24.27 -27.54 -20.91
CA LYS A 76 23.61 -27.26 -22.19
C LYS A 76 22.53 -28.33 -22.47
N ASP A 77 21.34 -27.85 -22.84
CA ASP A 77 20.13 -28.63 -23.13
C ASP A 77 19.46 -29.28 -21.90
N ASP A 78 19.97 -29.02 -20.69
CA ASP A 78 19.36 -29.46 -19.43
C ASP A 78 18.19 -28.57 -19.01
N SER A 79 17.33 -29.12 -18.13
CA SER A 79 16.19 -28.40 -17.56
C SER A 79 15.98 -28.76 -16.11
N GLU A 80 15.55 -27.79 -15.32
CA GLU A 80 15.19 -27.97 -13.92
C GLU A 80 13.90 -27.21 -13.59
N ASP A 81 13.15 -27.78 -12.64
CA ASP A 81 11.91 -27.20 -12.16
C ASP A 81 12.15 -26.39 -10.89
N VAL A 82 11.66 -25.15 -10.88
CA VAL A 82 11.62 -24.30 -9.68
C VAL A 82 10.17 -24.07 -9.27
N THR A 83 9.94 -23.93 -7.97
CA THR A 83 8.62 -23.64 -7.41
C THR A 83 8.62 -22.26 -6.79
N TYR A 84 7.75 -21.38 -7.29
CA TYR A 84 7.49 -20.07 -6.73
C TYR A 84 6.37 -20.13 -5.70
N THR A 85 6.54 -19.40 -4.61
CA THR A 85 5.49 -19.17 -3.60
C THR A 85 5.27 -17.67 -3.46
N VAL A 86 4.07 -17.21 -3.75
CA VAL A 86 3.65 -15.81 -3.61
C VAL A 86 2.60 -15.74 -2.52
N THR A 87 2.81 -14.88 -1.52
CA THR A 87 1.83 -14.62 -0.47
C THR A 87 1.32 -13.19 -0.61
N ALA A 88 0.01 -13.06 -0.83
CA ALA A 88 -0.70 -11.79 -0.78
C ALA A 88 -1.38 -11.69 0.58
N THR A 89 -1.06 -10.66 1.36
CA THR A 89 -1.62 -10.44 2.69
C THR A 89 -2.47 -9.19 2.68
N ARG A 90 -3.73 -9.30 3.12
CA ARG A 90 -4.62 -8.17 3.35
C ARG A 90 -4.59 -7.78 4.82
N SER A 91 -4.41 -6.50 5.10
CA SER A 91 -4.46 -5.97 6.47
C SER A 91 -5.88 -6.02 7.04
N ASP A 92 -6.01 -5.83 8.36
CA ASP A 92 -7.27 -5.36 8.93
C ASP A 92 -7.62 -3.98 8.34
N PRO A 93 -8.91 -3.66 8.16
CA PRO A 93 -9.29 -2.40 7.55
C PRO A 93 -9.08 -1.23 8.51
N THR A 94 -8.63 -0.11 7.97
CA THR A 94 -8.77 1.18 8.63
C THR A 94 -10.22 1.65 8.48
N VAL A 95 -10.90 1.91 9.60
CA VAL A 95 -12.32 2.28 9.62
C VAL A 95 -12.49 3.78 9.86
N ASN A 96 -13.14 4.47 8.92
CA ASN A 96 -13.54 5.86 9.06
C ASN A 96 -15.06 5.99 9.23
N ASN A 97 -15.52 6.88 10.12
CA ASN A 97 -16.94 7.11 10.37
C ASN A 97 -17.35 8.52 9.94
N VAL A 98 -18.44 8.62 9.18
CA VAL A 98 -19.07 9.88 8.81
C VAL A 98 -20.52 9.86 9.27
N TYR A 99 -20.93 10.91 9.97
CA TYR A 99 -22.31 11.10 10.41
C TYR A 99 -22.83 12.42 9.88
N GLY A 100 -24.13 12.48 9.62
CA GLY A 100 -24.74 13.73 9.20
C GLY A 100 -26.23 13.63 8.98
N VAL A 101 -26.76 14.68 8.36
CA VAL A 101 -28.14 14.76 7.88
C VAL A 101 -28.14 15.25 6.44
N ARG A 102 -28.99 14.64 5.61
CA ARG A 102 -29.23 15.07 4.23
C ARG A 102 -30.71 15.15 3.95
N GLY A 103 -31.07 15.97 2.97
CA GLY A 103 -32.44 16.12 2.55
C GLY A 103 -32.59 17.24 1.54
N THR A 104 -33.82 17.70 1.41
CA THR A 104 -34.24 18.74 0.47
C THR A 104 -34.94 19.87 1.19
N ILE A 105 -34.72 21.09 0.72
CA ILE A 105 -35.45 22.30 1.12
C ILE A 105 -36.23 22.78 -0.10
N THR A 106 -37.55 22.85 0.00
CA THR A 106 -38.42 23.38 -1.05
C THR A 106 -38.90 24.77 -0.64
N VAL A 107 -38.68 25.76 -1.49
CA VAL A 107 -39.06 27.16 -1.27
C VAL A 107 -39.96 27.62 -2.40
N THR A 108 -41.12 28.17 -2.07
CA THR A 108 -42.05 28.76 -3.03
C THR A 108 -42.17 30.25 -2.78
N ASN A 109 -42.00 31.04 -3.85
CA ASN A 109 -42.33 32.46 -3.85
C ASN A 109 -43.83 32.63 -4.11
N GLY A 110 -44.60 32.90 -3.06
CA GLY A 110 -46.06 32.99 -3.14
C GLY A 110 -46.59 34.35 -3.59
N GLY A 111 -45.72 35.35 -3.76
CA GLY A 111 -46.13 36.72 -4.10
C GLY A 111 -45.94 37.08 -5.57
N ALA A 112 -46.18 38.35 -5.88
CA ALA A 112 -46.31 38.87 -7.24
C ALA A 112 -45.02 39.44 -7.85
N VAL A 113 -43.92 39.49 -7.10
CA VAL A 113 -42.62 39.99 -7.56
C VAL A 113 -41.52 38.97 -7.24
N ALA A 114 -40.39 39.06 -7.95
CA ALA A 114 -39.25 38.20 -7.70
C ALA A 114 -38.68 38.41 -6.29
N THR A 115 -38.04 37.38 -5.73
CA THR A 115 -37.36 37.51 -4.43
C THR A 115 -36.12 38.40 -4.55
N GLU A 116 -35.75 39.05 -3.46
CA GLU A 116 -34.48 39.75 -3.31
C GLU A 116 -33.67 39.16 -2.16
N ASN A 117 -32.38 38.91 -2.40
CA ASN A 117 -31.44 38.34 -1.43
C ASN A 117 -31.94 37.02 -0.79
N LEU A 118 -32.60 36.17 -1.58
CA LEU A 118 -32.99 34.83 -1.14
C LEU A 118 -31.78 34.07 -0.60
N MET A 119 -31.86 33.69 0.66
CA MET A 119 -30.79 33.02 1.40
C MET A 119 -31.39 31.96 2.32
N LEU A 120 -30.76 30.80 2.36
CA LEU A 120 -31.12 29.68 3.22
C LEU A 120 -29.96 29.41 4.18
N ILE A 121 -30.23 29.46 5.47
CA ILE A 121 -29.27 29.07 6.51
C ILE A 121 -29.85 27.84 7.20
N ASP A 122 -29.29 26.67 6.91
CA ASP A 122 -29.70 25.39 7.47
C ASP A 122 -28.82 25.00 8.65
N GLN A 123 -29.43 24.63 9.77
CA GLN A 123 -28.77 24.44 11.05
C GLN A 123 -29.28 23.17 11.72
N VAL A 124 -28.35 22.26 12.01
CA VAL A 124 -28.65 21.12 12.90
C VAL A 124 -28.77 21.63 14.31
N GLU A 125 -29.85 21.24 14.99
CA GLU A 125 -30.08 21.51 16.39
C GLU A 125 -30.25 20.19 17.14
N TYR A 126 -29.85 20.20 18.41
CA TYR A 126 -29.96 19.03 19.27
C TYR A 126 -30.48 19.40 20.64
N LYS A 127 -31.01 18.40 21.35
CA LYS A 127 -31.26 18.48 22.79
C LYS A 127 -30.88 17.16 23.45
N VAL A 128 -30.49 17.22 24.72
CA VAL A 128 -30.24 16.05 25.56
C VAL A 128 -31.23 16.07 26.71
N GLY A 129 -31.90 14.93 26.96
CA GLY A 129 -32.95 14.83 27.97
C GLY A 129 -34.12 15.80 27.75
N ALA A 130 -34.58 16.45 28.82
CA ALA A 130 -35.73 17.36 28.80
C ALA A 130 -35.39 18.82 28.40
N GLY A 131 -34.17 19.07 27.91
CA GLY A 131 -33.73 20.41 27.51
C GLY A 131 -34.42 20.97 26.26
N GLN A 132 -34.13 22.24 25.96
CA GLN A 132 -34.54 22.88 24.69
C GLN A 132 -33.56 22.51 23.58
N PHE A 133 -34.03 22.57 22.34
CA PHE A 133 -33.15 22.46 21.18
C PHE A 133 -32.22 23.67 21.11
N GLN A 134 -30.94 23.40 20.84
CA GLN A 134 -29.89 24.39 20.67
C GLN A 134 -29.06 24.06 19.41
N PRO A 135 -28.43 25.05 18.77
CA PRO A 135 -27.61 24.81 17.58
C PRO A 135 -26.42 23.90 17.91
N LEU A 136 -26.18 22.93 17.03
CA LEU A 136 -24.97 22.12 17.05
C LEU A 136 -23.83 22.90 16.36
N GLY A 137 -22.78 23.22 17.12
CA GLY A 137 -21.64 23.98 16.59
C GLY A 137 -20.99 23.30 15.39
N GLY A 138 -20.70 24.06 14.33
CA GLY A 138 -20.11 23.56 13.09
C GLY A 138 -21.07 22.84 12.14
N ALA A 139 -22.30 22.53 12.58
CA ALA A 139 -23.29 21.82 11.78
C ALA A 139 -24.28 22.78 11.10
N THR A 140 -23.76 23.64 10.23
CA THR A 140 -24.52 24.67 9.51
C THR A 140 -24.15 24.67 8.04
N GLN A 141 -25.13 24.87 7.16
CA GLN A 141 -24.90 25.08 5.73
C GLN A 141 -25.64 26.33 5.25
N THR A 142 -24.94 27.20 4.54
CA THR A 142 -25.55 28.36 3.87
C THR A 142 -25.69 28.08 2.38
N ILE A 143 -26.90 28.23 1.86
CA ILE A 143 -27.21 28.09 0.44
C ILE A 143 -27.68 29.46 -0.07
N THR A 144 -27.01 29.96 -1.11
CA THR A 144 -27.35 31.23 -1.77
C THR A 144 -27.87 30.94 -3.18
N PRO A 145 -29.16 30.61 -3.32
CA PRO A 145 -29.72 30.23 -4.62
C PRO A 145 -29.96 31.46 -5.51
N ALA A 146 -30.28 31.18 -6.78
CA ALA A 146 -30.87 32.19 -7.65
C ALA A 146 -32.20 32.70 -7.07
N GLN A 147 -32.53 33.96 -7.38
CA GLN A 147 -33.81 34.55 -6.97
C GLN A 147 -34.97 33.85 -7.69
N LEU A 148 -36.08 33.64 -6.98
CA LEU A 148 -37.27 33.01 -7.53
C LEU A 148 -38.20 34.07 -8.10
N ALA A 149 -38.68 33.89 -9.34
CA ALA A 149 -39.70 34.77 -9.89
C ALA A 149 -41.04 34.59 -9.14
N ALA A 150 -42.00 35.45 -9.44
CA ALA A 150 -43.33 35.37 -8.85
C ALA A 150 -43.99 34.02 -9.14
N GLY A 151 -44.42 33.30 -8.11
CA GLY A 151 -45.04 31.97 -8.22
C GLY A 151 -44.06 30.80 -8.38
N ASP A 152 -42.76 31.06 -8.58
CA ASP A 152 -41.78 29.99 -8.79
C ASP A 152 -41.48 29.20 -7.51
N THR A 153 -41.07 27.95 -7.71
CA THR A 153 -40.62 27.05 -6.64
C THR A 153 -39.22 26.54 -6.95
N GLY A 154 -38.33 26.65 -5.97
CA GLY A 154 -37.00 26.07 -5.99
C GLY A 154 -36.87 24.91 -5.01
N THR A 155 -36.09 23.89 -5.39
CA THR A 155 -35.73 22.77 -4.52
C THR A 155 -34.21 22.72 -4.42
N TYR A 156 -33.71 22.60 -3.20
CA TYR A 156 -32.28 22.65 -2.89
C TYR A 156 -31.90 21.47 -2.01
N ASP A 157 -30.98 20.65 -2.52
CA ASP A 157 -30.38 19.56 -1.75
C ASP A 157 -29.38 20.12 -0.74
N TYR A 158 -29.32 19.49 0.44
CA TYR A 158 -28.37 19.84 1.49
C TYR A 158 -27.77 18.59 2.11
N LEU A 159 -26.55 18.74 2.65
CA LEU A 159 -25.85 17.71 3.39
C LEU A 159 -24.99 18.41 4.46
N ILE A 160 -25.25 18.08 5.72
CA ILE A 160 -24.51 18.62 6.87
C ILE A 160 -23.91 17.44 7.63
N GLU A 161 -22.59 17.33 7.59
CA GLU A 161 -21.83 16.40 8.43
C GLU A 161 -21.64 16.99 9.83
N PHE A 162 -21.68 16.14 10.84
CA PHE A 162 -21.47 16.56 12.22
C PHE A 162 -21.01 15.40 13.11
N THR A 163 -20.39 15.74 14.25
CA THR A 163 -20.06 14.75 15.29
C THR A 163 -21.28 14.52 16.19
N PRO A 164 -21.81 13.29 16.31
CA PRO A 164 -22.96 13.02 17.16
C PRO A 164 -22.64 13.24 18.64
N ILE A 165 -23.61 13.79 19.35
CA ILE A 165 -23.69 13.86 20.81
C ILE A 165 -24.50 12.66 21.32
N GLU A 166 -23.94 11.95 22.29
CA GLU A 166 -24.56 10.77 22.89
C GLU A 166 -25.91 11.12 23.55
N GLY A 167 -26.92 10.28 23.31
CA GLY A 167 -28.27 10.45 23.87
C GLY A 167 -29.04 11.67 23.34
N ALA A 168 -28.52 12.36 22.33
CA ALA A 168 -29.18 13.53 21.77
C ALA A 168 -30.33 13.15 20.83
N ILE A 169 -31.36 14.00 20.84
CA ILE A 169 -32.43 14.02 19.83
C ILE A 169 -32.11 15.19 18.90
N TYR A 170 -32.17 14.94 17.59
CA TYR A 170 -31.83 15.93 16.57
C TYR A 170 -33.04 16.43 15.81
N ARG A 171 -32.93 17.67 15.35
CA ARG A 171 -33.75 18.24 14.29
C ARG A 171 -32.89 19.13 13.42
N ASN A 172 -33.34 19.36 12.21
CA ASN A 172 -32.71 20.31 11.31
C ASN A 172 -33.67 21.48 11.05
N SER A 173 -33.17 22.70 11.18
CA SER A 173 -33.95 23.95 11.09
C SER A 173 -33.34 24.83 10.00
N VAL A 174 -34.11 25.14 8.96
CA VAL A 174 -33.68 26.07 7.92
C VAL A 174 -34.37 27.40 8.09
N ARG A 175 -33.61 28.48 8.11
CA ARG A 175 -34.12 29.85 7.99
C ARG A 175 -34.06 30.28 6.53
N VAL A 176 -35.20 30.51 5.92
CA VAL A 176 -35.32 30.98 4.53
C VAL A 176 -35.70 32.45 4.55
N THR A 177 -34.83 33.33 4.06
CA THR A 177 -35.03 34.78 4.15
C THR A 177 -34.91 35.46 2.80
N ILE A 178 -35.67 36.55 2.64
CA ILE A 178 -35.56 37.54 1.57
C ILE A 178 -35.60 38.93 2.21
N THR A 179 -35.12 39.96 1.51
CA THR A 179 -35.17 41.35 2.00
C THR A 179 -36.39 42.12 1.52
N ASN A 180 -37.15 41.58 0.56
CA ASN A 180 -38.37 42.19 0.06
C ASN A 180 -39.62 41.43 0.54
N HIS A 181 -39.60 40.88 1.75
CA HIS A 181 -40.76 40.20 2.32
C HIS A 181 -41.88 41.21 2.66
N SER A 182 -43.12 40.89 2.30
CA SER A 182 -44.31 41.66 2.66
C SER A 182 -44.40 41.80 4.19
N GLY A 183 -44.50 43.05 4.67
CA GLY A 183 -44.51 43.35 6.11
C GLY A 183 -43.14 43.48 6.77
N HIS A 184 -42.04 43.15 6.08
CA HIS A 184 -40.65 43.19 6.58
C HIS A 184 -39.69 43.68 5.49
N LEU A 185 -40.01 44.80 4.83
CA LEU A 185 -39.20 45.35 3.74
C LEU A 185 -37.85 45.87 4.24
N GLY A 186 -36.78 45.51 3.54
CA GLY A 186 -35.40 45.88 3.87
C GLY A 186 -34.74 44.99 4.93
N GLU A 187 -35.49 44.09 5.57
CA GLU A 187 -35.00 43.19 6.62
C GLU A 187 -35.00 41.74 6.11
N ALA A 188 -33.97 40.96 6.45
CA ALA A 188 -33.93 39.54 6.10
C ALA A 188 -35.00 38.77 6.90
N PHE A 189 -36.09 38.40 6.22
CA PHE A 189 -37.25 37.79 6.87
C PHE A 189 -37.84 36.65 6.03
N GLY A 190 -38.42 35.66 6.70
CA GLY A 190 -39.14 34.57 6.06
C GLY A 190 -39.35 33.35 6.98
N PRO A 191 -39.82 32.22 6.43
CA PRO A 191 -40.19 31.04 7.20
C PRO A 191 -38.98 30.28 7.76
N GLU A 192 -39.21 29.52 8.84
CA GLU A 192 -38.20 28.68 9.49
C GLU A 192 -38.70 27.24 9.73
N PRO A 193 -38.92 26.44 8.66
CA PRO A 193 -39.40 25.07 8.80
C PRO A 193 -38.35 24.17 9.47
N LYS A 194 -38.85 23.20 10.23
CA LYS A 194 -38.05 22.26 11.03
C LYS A 194 -38.45 20.83 10.67
N ALA A 195 -37.47 19.93 10.68
CA ALA A 195 -37.70 18.50 10.51
C ALA A 195 -36.85 17.70 11.51
N ASP A 196 -37.50 16.84 12.28
CA ASP A 196 -36.83 15.94 13.21
C ASP A 196 -36.18 14.77 12.43
N PHE A 197 -35.06 14.25 12.94
CA PHE A 197 -34.41 13.07 12.37
C PHE A 197 -33.66 12.26 13.43
N SER A 198 -33.35 11.01 13.11
CA SER A 198 -32.51 10.13 13.91
C SER A 198 -31.35 9.60 13.06
N LEU A 199 -30.22 9.32 13.70
CA LEU A 199 -29.14 8.55 13.07
C LEU A 199 -29.55 7.06 13.04
N PRO A 200 -29.18 6.30 11.99
CA PRO A 200 -29.47 4.88 11.92
C PRO A 200 -28.69 4.09 12.98
N ALA A 201 -29.24 2.95 13.41
CA ALA A 201 -28.62 2.11 14.45
C ALA A 201 -27.39 1.33 13.97
N THR A 202 -27.21 1.20 12.66
CA THR A 202 -26.07 0.55 12.01
C THR A 202 -25.58 1.42 10.85
N PRO A 203 -24.27 1.41 10.55
CA PRO A 203 -23.74 2.17 9.44
C PRO A 203 -24.11 1.54 8.10
N THR A 204 -24.14 2.35 7.06
CA THR A 204 -23.92 1.86 5.69
C THR A 204 -22.43 1.71 5.47
N ILE A 205 -21.97 0.53 5.07
CA ILE A 205 -20.53 0.23 4.91
C ILE A 205 -20.13 0.36 3.44
N PHE A 206 -19.04 1.06 3.19
CA PHE A 206 -18.33 1.15 1.93
C PHE A 206 -16.97 0.48 2.10
N LEU A 207 -16.62 -0.40 1.17
CA LEU A 207 -15.31 -1.06 1.14
C LEU A 207 -14.42 -0.35 0.14
N VAL A 208 -13.14 -0.27 0.45
CA VAL A 208 -12.08 0.21 -0.45
C VAL A 208 -10.94 -0.79 -0.39
N ASP A 209 -10.52 -1.25 -1.56
CA ASP A 209 -9.45 -2.21 -1.77
C ASP A 209 -9.71 -3.57 -1.08
N GLU A 210 -10.97 -4.01 -1.06
CA GLU A 210 -11.34 -5.33 -0.53
C GLU A 210 -10.73 -6.49 -1.32
N SER A 211 -10.24 -6.21 -2.54
CA SER A 211 -9.59 -7.17 -3.42
C SER A 211 -8.34 -6.57 -4.10
N ALA A 212 -7.47 -7.47 -4.58
CA ALA A 212 -6.29 -7.11 -5.34
C ALA A 212 -6.04 -8.09 -6.49
N SER A 213 -5.29 -7.65 -7.49
CA SER A 213 -4.92 -8.42 -8.68
C SER A 213 -3.40 -8.57 -8.78
N LEU A 214 -2.93 -9.80 -8.93
CA LEU A 214 -1.52 -10.15 -9.04
C LEU A 214 -1.16 -10.41 -10.50
N THR A 215 -0.09 -9.78 -10.99
CA THR A 215 0.57 -10.09 -12.25
C THR A 215 2.02 -10.51 -12.01
N ASP A 216 2.61 -11.21 -12.98
CA ASP A 216 3.96 -11.76 -12.91
C ASP A 216 4.74 -11.38 -14.17
N ALA A 217 6.00 -10.98 -14.00
CA ALA A 217 6.89 -10.59 -15.09
C ALA A 217 8.27 -11.21 -14.85
N VAL A 218 8.69 -12.05 -15.80
CA VAL A 218 9.96 -12.78 -15.72
C VAL A 218 10.97 -12.17 -16.68
N THR A 219 12.18 -11.91 -16.19
CA THR A 219 13.35 -11.57 -16.99
C THR A 219 14.22 -12.81 -17.11
N VAL A 220 14.26 -13.38 -18.31
CA VAL A 220 15.01 -14.61 -18.62
C VAL A 220 16.36 -14.22 -19.24
N PRO A 221 17.50 -14.75 -18.73
CA PRO A 221 18.81 -14.52 -19.35
C PRO A 221 18.90 -15.07 -20.78
N ASP A 222 19.77 -14.47 -21.58
CA ASP A 222 20.01 -14.93 -22.95
C ASP A 222 20.45 -16.40 -22.97
N GLY A 223 19.87 -17.18 -23.88
CA GLY A 223 20.18 -18.61 -24.04
C GLY A 223 19.41 -19.54 -23.10
N PHE A 224 18.53 -19.01 -22.24
CA PHE A 224 17.61 -19.80 -21.42
C PHE A 224 16.15 -19.62 -21.87
N THR A 225 15.30 -20.56 -21.46
CA THR A 225 13.84 -20.41 -21.57
C THR A 225 13.18 -20.66 -20.23
N TYR A 226 11.99 -20.08 -20.07
CA TYR A 226 11.17 -20.18 -18.87
C TYR A 226 9.75 -20.56 -19.28
N ASN A 227 9.25 -21.69 -18.78
CA ASN A 227 7.92 -22.19 -19.11
C ASN A 227 7.12 -22.44 -17.82
N THR A 228 5.92 -21.87 -17.74
CA THR A 228 4.98 -22.14 -16.65
C THR A 228 3.56 -22.33 -17.19
N SER A 229 2.77 -23.13 -16.51
CA SER A 229 1.33 -23.29 -16.78
C SER A 229 0.46 -22.29 -16.02
N GLN A 230 1.05 -21.54 -15.07
CA GLN A 230 0.34 -20.52 -14.31
C GLN A 230 -0.08 -19.37 -15.23
N THR A 231 -1.33 -18.93 -15.07
CA THR A 231 -1.89 -17.81 -15.83
C THR A 231 -2.10 -16.61 -14.91
N PHE A 232 -1.85 -15.42 -15.45
CA PHE A 232 -2.03 -14.14 -14.78
C PHE A 232 -2.95 -13.25 -15.63
N PRO A 233 -3.74 -12.34 -15.02
CA PRO A 233 -3.74 -11.99 -13.59
C PRO A 233 -4.48 -13.00 -12.69
N VAL A 234 -4.10 -13.04 -11.41
CA VAL A 234 -4.80 -13.78 -10.34
C VAL A 234 -5.42 -12.79 -9.36
N SER A 235 -6.69 -12.98 -8.99
CA SER A 235 -7.38 -12.09 -8.04
C SER A 235 -7.42 -12.68 -6.63
N PHE A 236 -7.22 -11.83 -5.63
CA PHE A 236 -7.37 -12.14 -4.21
C PHE A 236 -8.49 -11.29 -3.61
N THR A 237 -9.42 -11.92 -2.90
CA THR A 237 -10.47 -11.24 -2.10
C THR A 237 -10.23 -11.35 -0.60
N ASP A 238 -9.15 -12.03 -0.21
CA ASP A 238 -8.63 -12.15 1.14
C ASP A 238 -7.15 -12.53 1.08
N THR A 239 -6.48 -12.60 2.23
CA THR A 239 -5.13 -13.14 2.34
C THR A 239 -5.07 -14.53 1.71
N GLY A 240 -4.07 -14.76 0.87
CA GLY A 240 -3.92 -16.01 0.13
C GLY A 240 -2.49 -16.29 -0.31
N VAL A 241 -2.26 -17.55 -0.64
CA VAL A 241 -0.96 -18.05 -1.12
C VAL A 241 -1.17 -18.66 -2.50
N LEU A 242 -0.34 -18.26 -3.47
CA LEU A 242 -0.26 -18.85 -4.80
C LEU A 242 1.08 -19.58 -4.93
N THR A 243 1.03 -20.88 -5.17
CA THR A 243 2.20 -21.71 -5.48
C THR A 243 2.13 -22.19 -6.91
N PHE A 244 3.20 -22.02 -7.69
CA PHE A 244 3.28 -22.53 -9.05
C PHE A 244 4.70 -22.94 -9.41
N SER A 245 4.83 -23.91 -10.31
CA SER A 245 6.12 -24.38 -10.81
C SER A 245 6.42 -23.77 -12.17
N ALA A 246 7.71 -23.62 -12.47
CA ALA A 246 8.21 -23.25 -13.77
C ALA A 246 9.43 -24.10 -14.13
N THR A 247 9.50 -24.52 -15.38
CA THR A 247 10.65 -25.25 -15.92
C THR A 247 11.59 -24.24 -16.58
N ILE A 248 12.84 -24.23 -16.14
CA ILE A 248 13.92 -23.45 -16.74
C ILE A 248 14.77 -24.40 -17.57
N THR A 249 15.06 -24.01 -18.81
CA THR A 249 15.87 -24.83 -19.73
C THR A 249 17.04 -24.00 -20.25
N ASN A 250 18.25 -24.54 -20.18
CA ASN A 250 19.42 -23.99 -20.86
C ASN A 250 19.42 -24.44 -22.32
N VAL A 251 19.15 -23.54 -23.26
CA VAL A 251 19.02 -23.89 -24.70
C VAL A 251 20.36 -23.79 -25.43
N SER A 252 21.24 -22.87 -25.01
CA SER A 252 22.44 -22.57 -25.82
C SER A 252 23.69 -22.18 -25.04
N VAL A 253 23.61 -21.97 -23.73
CA VAL A 253 24.78 -21.55 -22.95
C VAL A 253 25.61 -22.79 -22.60
N ALA A 254 26.85 -22.81 -23.07
CA ALA A 254 27.78 -23.93 -22.88
C ALA A 254 29.11 -23.51 -22.25
N THR A 255 29.32 -22.20 -22.07
CA THR A 255 30.45 -21.66 -21.32
C THR A 255 30.08 -21.66 -19.85
N GLU A 256 31.05 -22.00 -18.99
CA GLU A 256 30.90 -21.87 -17.55
C GLU A 256 30.53 -20.45 -17.14
N GLY A 257 29.81 -20.33 -16.02
CA GLY A 257 29.42 -19.06 -15.44
C GLY A 257 28.05 -19.10 -14.80
N THR A 258 27.61 -17.94 -14.31
CA THR A 258 26.33 -17.78 -13.61
C THR A 258 25.40 -16.82 -14.35
N SER A 259 24.10 -17.07 -14.29
CA SER A 259 23.07 -16.18 -14.83
C SER A 259 21.88 -16.06 -13.89
N ASN A 260 21.28 -14.88 -13.79
CA ASN A 260 20.16 -14.62 -12.87
C ASN A 260 18.84 -14.53 -13.62
N LEU A 261 17.92 -15.46 -13.35
CA LEU A 261 16.54 -15.32 -13.77
C LEU A 261 15.77 -14.60 -12.66
N VAL A 262 15.22 -13.42 -13.00
CA VAL A 262 14.46 -12.60 -12.05
C VAL A 262 12.99 -12.73 -12.35
N ASN A 263 12.19 -13.15 -11.37
CA ASN A 263 10.75 -13.20 -11.51
C ASN A 263 10.05 -12.25 -10.52
N THR A 264 9.50 -11.16 -11.04
CA THR A 264 8.88 -10.08 -10.27
C THR A 264 7.36 -10.18 -10.31
N VAL A 265 6.72 -10.19 -9.14
CA VAL A 265 5.26 -10.01 -9.04
C VAL A 265 4.90 -8.54 -8.85
N THR A 266 3.71 -8.17 -9.32
CA THR A 266 3.06 -6.91 -9.00
C THR A 266 1.64 -7.17 -8.54
N LEU A 267 1.34 -6.81 -7.29
CA LEU A 267 0.00 -6.82 -6.73
C LEU A 267 -0.59 -5.42 -6.86
N THR A 268 -1.79 -5.30 -7.43
CA THR A 268 -2.50 -4.05 -7.68
C THR A 268 -3.85 -4.07 -6.99
N GLU A 269 -4.09 -3.12 -6.09
CA GLU A 269 -5.36 -2.96 -5.39
C GLU A 269 -6.47 -2.51 -6.35
N THR A 270 -7.71 -2.95 -6.15
CA THR A 270 -8.76 -2.77 -7.17
C THR A 270 -9.34 -1.37 -7.28
N ASP A 271 -9.42 -0.60 -6.19
CA ASP A 271 -10.06 0.72 -6.20
C ASP A 271 -9.04 1.84 -6.32
N THR A 272 -8.03 1.83 -5.45
CA THR A 272 -7.01 2.88 -5.41
C THR A 272 -5.93 2.69 -6.46
N LEU A 273 -5.82 1.46 -7.01
CA LEU A 273 -4.79 1.07 -7.98
C LEU A 273 -3.36 1.21 -7.45
N GLN A 274 -3.17 1.22 -6.12
CA GLN A 274 -1.83 1.16 -5.55
C GLN A 274 -1.20 -0.19 -5.86
N THR A 275 0.11 -0.16 -6.08
CA THR A 275 0.88 -1.33 -6.49
C THR A 275 1.97 -1.66 -5.50
N ARG A 276 2.16 -2.95 -5.26
CA ARG A 276 3.27 -3.50 -4.48
C ARG A 276 3.97 -4.58 -5.28
N THR A 277 5.28 -4.65 -5.14
CA THR A 277 6.11 -5.57 -5.92
C THR A 277 7.03 -6.33 -5.00
N ASP A 278 7.27 -7.58 -5.34
CA ASP A 278 8.36 -8.37 -4.77
C ASP A 278 8.94 -9.26 -5.87
N ASP A 279 10.18 -9.67 -5.72
CA ASP A 279 10.86 -10.52 -6.70
C ASP A 279 11.54 -11.72 -6.06
N ALA A 280 11.67 -12.79 -6.84
CA ALA A 280 12.48 -13.93 -6.50
C ALA A 280 13.47 -14.18 -7.63
N ILE A 281 14.71 -14.52 -7.26
CA ILE A 281 15.82 -14.72 -8.17
C ILE A 281 16.22 -16.19 -8.13
N VAL A 282 16.37 -16.79 -9.31
CA VAL A 282 17.02 -18.10 -9.47
C VAL A 282 18.42 -17.86 -10.04
N ILE A 283 19.44 -18.28 -9.30
CA ILE A 283 20.83 -18.31 -9.76
C ILE A 283 21.02 -19.59 -10.57
N ILE A 284 21.43 -19.45 -11.83
CA ILE A 284 21.65 -20.56 -12.75
C ILE A 284 23.16 -20.68 -12.96
N THR A 285 23.75 -21.80 -12.53
CA THR A 285 25.15 -22.13 -12.75
C THR A 285 25.27 -23.05 -13.96
N ILE A 286 26.10 -22.67 -14.94
CA ILE A 286 26.46 -23.56 -16.05
C ILE A 286 27.75 -24.29 -15.66
N PRO A 287 27.71 -25.62 -15.50
CA PRO A 287 28.92 -26.37 -15.16
C PRO A 287 29.91 -26.27 -16.33
N GLY A 288 31.17 -25.98 -16.00
CA GLY A 288 32.24 -25.98 -16.99
C GLY A 288 32.35 -27.35 -17.66
N GLY A 289 32.48 -27.33 -18.98
CA GLY A 289 32.75 -28.52 -19.78
C GLY A 289 34.15 -29.06 -19.46
N GLY A 290 34.28 -29.78 -18.35
CA GLY A 290 35.47 -30.53 -17.97
C GLY A 290 35.67 -31.72 -18.90
N GLY A 291 36.23 -31.46 -20.09
CA GLY A 291 36.88 -32.46 -20.90
C GLY A 291 38.18 -32.91 -20.26
N GLY A 292 38.11 -33.77 -19.24
CA GLY A 292 39.16 -34.70 -18.85
C GLY A 292 40.56 -34.16 -18.58
N ASP A 293 40.78 -33.69 -17.36
CA ASP A 293 42.08 -33.71 -16.69
C ASP A 293 41.80 -33.94 -15.20
N ASP A 294 42.27 -35.07 -14.67
CA ASP A 294 42.31 -35.36 -13.24
C ASP A 294 43.25 -34.36 -12.53
N GLU A 295 42.77 -33.15 -12.22
CA GLU A 295 43.38 -32.34 -11.16
C GLU A 295 42.44 -32.32 -9.94
N GLU A 296 42.92 -33.02 -8.93
CA GLU A 296 42.46 -33.15 -7.55
C GLU A 296 41.89 -31.81 -7.01
N PRO A 297 40.70 -31.80 -6.37
CA PRO A 297 40.14 -30.57 -5.81
C PRO A 297 41.11 -29.99 -4.79
N GLY A 298 41.49 -28.73 -4.99
CA GLY A 298 42.21 -27.95 -3.99
C GLY A 298 41.44 -27.94 -2.66
N ASP A 299 42.20 -28.02 -1.59
CA ASP A 299 41.85 -28.17 -0.17
C ASP A 299 41.22 -26.93 0.49
N GLY A 300 40.68 -26.00 -0.29
CA GLY A 300 40.18 -24.73 0.24
C GLY A 300 38.88 -24.85 1.05
N GLN A 301 38.70 -23.96 2.03
CA GLN A 301 37.57 -23.93 2.96
C GLN A 301 36.79 -22.61 2.93
N GLY A 302 35.46 -22.66 2.80
CA GLY A 302 34.61 -21.48 2.82
C GLY A 302 33.15 -21.74 3.25
N LEU A 303 32.58 -20.77 3.98
CA LEU A 303 31.20 -20.80 4.49
C LEU A 303 30.35 -19.67 3.87
N SER A 304 29.10 -20.01 3.55
CA SER A 304 28.22 -19.14 2.77
C SER A 304 27.79 -17.87 3.52
N PRO A 305 27.32 -16.83 2.82
CA PRO A 305 26.72 -15.65 3.47
C PRO A 305 25.60 -16.00 4.47
N GLY A 306 24.82 -17.04 4.17
CA GLY A 306 23.74 -17.53 5.04
C GLY A 306 24.24 -18.13 6.35
N PHE A 307 25.36 -18.86 6.32
CA PHE A 307 26.01 -19.36 7.53
C PHE A 307 26.43 -18.19 8.43
N TRP A 308 27.20 -17.24 7.89
CA TRP A 308 27.72 -16.11 8.66
C TRP A 308 26.63 -15.23 9.26
N LYS A 309 25.51 -15.07 8.55
CA LYS A 309 24.32 -14.36 9.03
C LYS A 309 23.72 -15.00 10.29
N THR A 310 23.74 -16.32 10.38
CA THR A 310 23.07 -17.09 11.45
C THR A 310 24.02 -17.53 12.57
N HIS A 311 25.33 -17.36 12.38
CA HIS A 311 26.37 -17.78 13.33
C HIS A 311 27.30 -16.60 13.72
N PRO A 312 26.76 -15.50 14.30
CA PRO A 312 27.59 -14.37 14.73
C PRO A 312 28.64 -14.73 15.78
N ALA A 313 28.41 -15.81 16.54
CA ALA A 313 29.36 -16.33 17.52
C ALA A 313 30.64 -16.92 16.88
N ALA A 314 30.60 -17.27 15.59
CA ALA A 314 31.75 -17.78 14.85
C ALA A 314 32.61 -16.66 14.23
N TRP A 315 32.18 -15.40 14.31
CA TRP A 315 32.89 -14.29 13.68
C TRP A 315 34.22 -14.05 14.40
N THR A 316 35.28 -13.97 13.62
CA THR A 316 36.62 -13.62 14.08
C THR A 316 37.16 -12.45 13.27
N GLY A 317 38.01 -11.62 13.86
CA GLY A 317 38.59 -10.44 13.20
C GLY A 317 37.64 -9.24 13.02
N TYR A 318 36.34 -9.49 12.81
CA TYR A 318 35.30 -8.48 12.59
C TYR A 318 34.13 -8.63 13.57
N SER A 319 33.41 -7.53 13.81
CA SER A 319 32.21 -7.48 14.63
C SER A 319 30.96 -7.27 13.77
N THR A 320 29.81 -7.82 14.21
CA THR A 320 28.52 -7.68 13.50
C THR A 320 28.08 -6.23 13.28
N GLY A 321 28.51 -5.32 14.16
CA GLY A 321 28.21 -3.88 14.09
C GLY A 321 29.25 -3.03 13.38
N ASP A 322 30.34 -3.61 12.85
CA ASP A 322 31.26 -2.87 11.99
C ASP A 322 30.52 -2.39 10.75
N THR A 323 30.81 -1.17 10.28
CA THR A 323 30.12 -0.59 9.13
C THR A 323 30.85 -0.91 7.84
N LEU A 324 30.10 -1.07 6.74
CA LEU A 324 30.67 -1.29 5.42
C LEU A 324 31.62 -0.15 5.01
N GLY A 325 31.27 1.11 5.30
CA GLY A 325 32.11 2.26 5.01
C GLY A 325 33.39 2.36 5.87
N GLY A 326 33.50 1.53 6.92
CA GLY A 326 34.75 1.38 7.67
C GLY A 326 35.76 0.43 7.02
N ILE A 327 35.32 -0.36 6.02
CA ILE A 327 36.11 -1.42 5.38
C ILE A 327 36.28 -1.18 3.87
N PHE A 328 35.20 -0.79 3.19
CA PHE A 328 35.14 -0.56 1.75
C PHE A 328 34.92 0.92 1.42
N ASP A 329 35.43 1.35 0.27
CA ASP A 329 35.32 2.73 -0.21
C ASP A 329 33.92 2.99 -0.82
N LEU A 330 32.99 3.49 0.00
CA LEU A 330 31.57 3.64 -0.36
C LEU A 330 31.07 5.10 -0.46
N ASP A 331 31.97 6.08 -0.56
CA ASP A 331 31.64 7.51 -0.59
C ASP A 331 30.62 7.92 -1.68
N ASN A 332 30.52 7.14 -2.77
CA ASN A 332 29.61 7.39 -3.89
C ASN A 332 28.31 6.55 -3.86
N PHE A 333 28.09 5.77 -2.80
CA PHE A 333 27.02 4.78 -2.69
C PHE A 333 25.94 5.17 -1.67
N GLY A 334 25.77 6.48 -1.41
CA GLY A 334 24.76 7.00 -0.50
C GLY A 334 24.95 6.47 0.92
N SER A 335 23.88 5.95 1.52
CA SER A 335 23.91 5.40 2.88
C SER A 335 24.36 3.94 2.96
N LEU A 336 24.83 3.32 1.88
CA LEU A 336 25.34 1.93 1.92
C LEU A 336 26.51 1.78 2.88
N GLY A 337 27.35 2.80 3.01
CA GLY A 337 28.46 2.81 3.96
C GLY A 337 28.02 2.78 5.43
N ASP A 338 26.79 3.21 5.74
CA ASP A 338 26.25 3.25 7.10
C ASP A 338 25.73 1.88 7.58
N SER A 339 25.47 0.95 6.65
CA SER A 339 25.01 -0.39 7.00
C SER A 339 26.10 -1.21 7.68
N THR A 340 25.69 -2.00 8.66
CA THR A 340 26.56 -2.94 9.36
C THR A 340 26.88 -4.16 8.51
N LEU A 341 27.96 -4.89 8.83
CA LEU A 341 28.29 -6.15 8.14
C LEU A 341 27.18 -7.18 8.24
N LEU A 342 26.46 -7.26 9.37
CA LEU A 342 25.34 -8.19 9.52
C LEU A 342 24.13 -7.80 8.65
N GLU A 343 23.86 -6.50 8.51
CA GLU A 343 22.84 -6.01 7.57
C GLU A 343 23.23 -6.26 6.12
N ALA A 344 24.52 -6.12 5.79
CA ALA A 344 25.05 -6.38 4.46
C ALA A 344 24.85 -7.83 4.01
N LEU A 345 24.98 -8.80 4.94
CA LEU A 345 24.67 -10.21 4.67
C LEU A 345 23.19 -10.46 4.31
N ASN A 346 22.30 -9.50 4.60
CA ASN A 346 20.88 -9.54 4.23
C ASN A 346 20.55 -8.75 2.96
N PHE A 347 21.54 -8.17 2.28
CA PHE A 347 21.28 -7.39 1.08
C PHE A 347 20.70 -8.23 -0.07
N GLY A 348 19.79 -7.60 -0.81
CA GLY A 348 19.23 -8.11 -2.07
C GLY A 348 19.75 -7.32 -3.27
N GLY A 349 19.61 -7.90 -4.46
CA GLY A 349 20.11 -7.32 -5.72
C GLY A 349 19.21 -6.26 -6.37
N SER A 350 18.11 -5.86 -5.73
CA SER A 350 17.13 -4.94 -6.29
C SER A 350 17.33 -3.48 -5.85
N GLY A 351 16.73 -2.56 -6.62
CA GLY A 351 16.74 -1.12 -6.34
C GLY A 351 18.06 -0.41 -6.64
N GLU A 352 18.20 0.79 -6.09
CA GLU A 352 19.41 1.61 -6.27
C GLU A 352 20.65 0.86 -5.75
N TYR A 353 21.70 0.84 -6.58
CA TYR A 353 22.96 0.11 -6.33
C TYR A 353 22.81 -1.40 -6.12
N GLY A 354 21.78 -2.04 -6.69
CA GLY A 354 21.53 -3.48 -6.53
C GLY A 354 22.72 -4.40 -6.82
N TRP A 355 23.50 -4.09 -7.86
CA TRP A 355 24.73 -4.85 -8.17
C TRP A 355 25.77 -4.72 -7.05
N ALA A 356 26.00 -3.52 -6.53
CA ALA A 356 26.98 -3.27 -5.47
C ALA A 356 26.53 -3.91 -4.16
N LYS A 357 25.23 -3.89 -3.85
CA LYS A 357 24.64 -4.62 -2.72
C LYS A 357 24.93 -6.12 -2.80
N THR A 358 24.83 -6.69 -3.99
CA THR A 358 25.09 -8.12 -4.21
C THR A 358 26.57 -8.44 -4.04
N LEU A 359 27.46 -7.63 -4.62
CA LEU A 359 28.91 -7.72 -4.41
C LEU A 359 29.28 -7.62 -2.93
N LEU A 360 28.76 -6.60 -2.23
CA LEU A 360 29.06 -6.35 -0.82
C LEU A 360 28.58 -7.49 0.08
N ARG A 361 27.44 -8.12 -0.24
CA ARG A 361 26.98 -9.32 0.48
C ARG A 361 28.00 -10.46 0.40
N GLN A 362 28.54 -10.73 -0.79
CA GLN A 362 29.54 -11.78 -0.99
C GLN A 362 30.89 -11.42 -0.40
N ALA A 363 31.30 -10.15 -0.54
CA ALA A 363 32.53 -9.62 0.01
C ALA A 363 32.59 -9.73 1.54
N VAL A 364 31.47 -9.47 2.24
CA VAL A 364 31.41 -9.62 3.70
C VAL A 364 31.59 -11.08 4.12
N ALA A 365 30.94 -12.02 3.44
CA ALA A 365 31.14 -13.44 3.72
C ALA A 365 32.60 -13.87 3.45
N ALA A 366 33.20 -13.40 2.36
CA ALA A 366 34.59 -13.70 2.01
C ALA A 366 35.58 -13.13 3.03
N LEU A 367 35.33 -11.92 3.55
CA LEU A 367 36.16 -11.36 4.63
C LEU A 367 36.10 -12.18 5.91
N LEU A 368 34.92 -12.69 6.26
CA LEU A 368 34.75 -13.55 7.43
C LEU A 368 35.42 -14.91 7.22
N ASN A 369 35.32 -15.50 6.03
CA ASN A 369 36.04 -16.71 5.68
C ASN A 369 37.56 -16.51 5.72
N ALA A 370 38.09 -15.44 5.14
CA ALA A 370 39.51 -15.12 5.19
C ALA A 370 40.01 -14.91 6.63
N ALA A 371 39.19 -14.31 7.51
CA ALA A 371 39.54 -14.13 8.91
C ALA A 371 39.48 -15.44 9.72
N TYR A 372 38.56 -16.33 9.39
CA TYR A 372 38.33 -17.58 10.11
C TYR A 372 39.28 -18.71 9.67
N PHE A 373 39.40 -18.94 8.36
CA PHE A 373 40.19 -20.02 7.77
C PHE A 373 41.62 -19.58 7.40
N GLY A 374 41.89 -18.27 7.31
CA GLY A 374 43.21 -17.78 6.94
C GLY A 374 43.62 -18.24 5.55
N ASP A 375 44.80 -18.85 5.45
CA ASP A 375 45.35 -19.35 4.18
C ASP A 375 44.48 -20.44 3.55
N ASP A 376 43.71 -21.18 4.35
CA ASP A 376 42.84 -22.26 3.87
C ASP A 376 41.63 -21.73 3.08
N PHE A 377 41.26 -20.44 3.18
CA PHE A 377 40.22 -19.85 2.32
C PHE A 377 40.70 -19.62 0.88
N GLY A 378 42.02 -19.53 0.67
CA GLY A 378 42.60 -19.25 -0.64
C GLY A 378 42.54 -17.78 -1.10
N MET A 379 41.88 -16.89 -0.35
CA MET A 379 41.88 -15.44 -0.59
C MET A 379 42.22 -14.67 0.69
N SER A 380 43.06 -13.63 0.57
CA SER A 380 43.39 -12.78 1.72
C SER A 380 42.37 -11.65 1.90
N ALA A 381 42.12 -11.23 3.14
CA ALA A 381 41.25 -10.09 3.44
C ALA A 381 41.70 -8.80 2.73
N GLY A 382 43.01 -8.60 2.55
CA GLY A 382 43.55 -7.43 1.86
C GLY A 382 43.23 -7.43 0.36
N ASP A 383 43.32 -8.59 -0.30
CA ASP A 383 43.00 -8.73 -1.72
C ASP A 383 41.50 -8.54 -1.96
N ILE A 384 40.66 -9.14 -1.11
CA ILE A 384 39.20 -8.97 -1.16
C ILE A 384 38.83 -7.48 -1.07
N ILE A 385 39.38 -6.73 -0.10
CA ILE A 385 39.10 -5.30 0.04
C ILE A 385 39.55 -4.52 -1.19
N SER A 386 40.76 -4.79 -1.69
CA SER A 386 41.33 -4.09 -2.85
C SER A 386 40.52 -4.33 -4.12
N GLU A 387 40.12 -5.57 -4.38
CA GLU A 387 39.37 -5.96 -5.58
C GLU A 387 37.93 -5.45 -5.52
N VAL A 388 37.28 -5.53 -4.36
CA VAL A 388 35.93 -4.99 -4.16
C VAL A 388 35.94 -3.47 -4.30
N ASN A 389 36.91 -2.75 -3.73
CA ASN A 389 37.01 -1.29 -3.92
C ASN A 389 37.28 -0.92 -5.38
N SER A 390 38.07 -1.73 -6.10
CA SER A 390 38.30 -1.54 -7.54
C SER A 390 37.03 -1.76 -8.37
N ALA A 391 36.23 -2.77 -8.03
CA ALA A 391 34.94 -3.03 -8.65
C ALA A 391 33.92 -1.92 -8.35
N LEU A 392 33.86 -1.44 -7.10
CA LEU A 392 33.01 -0.33 -6.67
C LEU A 392 33.36 0.98 -7.38
N ALA A 393 34.65 1.30 -7.50
CA ALA A 393 35.12 2.51 -8.17
C ALA A 393 34.90 2.48 -9.68
N SER A 394 35.03 1.31 -10.31
CA SER A 394 34.86 1.13 -11.75
C SER A 394 33.40 0.94 -12.18
N GLY A 395 32.52 0.55 -11.25
CA GLY A 395 31.14 0.18 -11.55
C GLY A 395 31.01 -1.16 -12.27
N ASN A 396 32.05 -2.00 -12.25
CA ASN A 396 32.11 -3.28 -12.94
C ASN A 396 32.72 -4.34 -12.03
N THR A 397 31.99 -5.43 -11.79
CA THR A 397 32.45 -6.55 -10.96
C THR A 397 33.37 -7.51 -11.71
N GLY A 398 33.32 -7.56 -13.04
CA GLY A 398 33.89 -8.70 -13.78
C GLY A 398 33.39 -10.01 -13.18
N ASP A 399 34.31 -10.94 -12.97
CA ASP A 399 34.05 -12.26 -12.37
C ASP A 399 34.20 -12.25 -10.83
N LEU A 400 34.58 -11.12 -10.22
CA LEU A 400 34.85 -11.03 -8.77
C LEU A 400 33.68 -11.47 -7.90
N GLN A 401 32.45 -11.12 -8.30
CA GLN A 401 31.27 -11.49 -7.52
C GLN A 401 31.07 -13.01 -7.52
N SER A 402 31.31 -13.69 -8.66
CA SER A 402 31.25 -15.15 -8.75
C SER A 402 32.45 -15.81 -8.07
N ASP A 403 33.65 -15.27 -8.21
CA ASP A 403 34.86 -15.80 -7.56
C ASP A 403 34.70 -15.82 -6.03
N LEU A 404 34.15 -14.72 -5.47
CA LEU A 404 33.85 -14.65 -4.04
C LEU A 404 32.72 -15.62 -3.64
N ASP A 405 31.69 -15.80 -4.46
CA ASP A 405 30.61 -16.75 -4.16
C ASP A 405 31.13 -18.20 -4.20
N ASP A 406 31.91 -18.58 -5.19
CA ASP A 406 32.53 -19.90 -5.30
C ASP A 406 33.46 -20.17 -4.11
N ALA A 407 34.31 -19.19 -3.77
CA ALA A 407 35.17 -19.28 -2.58
C ALA A 407 34.35 -19.45 -1.29
N ASN A 408 33.28 -18.67 -1.13
CA ASN A 408 32.41 -18.74 0.04
C ASN A 408 31.65 -20.06 0.17
N ASN A 409 31.54 -20.87 -0.90
CA ASN A 409 30.73 -22.08 -0.91
C ASN A 409 31.56 -23.38 -1.04
N GLN A 410 32.87 -23.34 -0.79
CA GLN A 410 33.75 -24.52 -0.84
C GLN A 410 33.46 -25.57 0.26
N GLY A 411 32.74 -25.19 1.32
CA GLY A 411 32.55 -26.00 2.52
C GLY A 411 33.75 -25.88 3.48
N GLY A 412 33.59 -26.23 4.76
CA GLY A 412 34.70 -26.10 5.73
C GLY A 412 34.36 -26.74 7.07
N GLU A 413 35.38 -27.15 7.82
CA GLU A 413 35.18 -27.72 9.17
C GLU A 413 35.06 -26.57 10.19
N VAL A 414 33.92 -26.48 10.88
CA VAL A 414 33.71 -25.49 11.94
C VAL A 414 34.12 -26.07 13.28
N GLU A 415 35.19 -25.56 13.89
CA GLU A 415 35.54 -25.95 15.25
C GLU A 415 34.52 -25.39 16.24
N ASN A 416 33.64 -26.27 16.74
CA ASN A 416 32.66 -26.03 17.80
C ASN A 416 31.67 -24.87 17.49
N PRO A 417 30.65 -25.09 16.65
CA PRO A 417 29.79 -24.03 16.08
C PRO A 417 28.95 -23.23 17.09
N GLY A 418 28.99 -23.57 18.39
CA GLY A 418 28.02 -23.08 19.37
C GLY A 418 26.60 -23.50 18.99
N PRO A 419 25.61 -23.36 19.89
CA PRO A 419 24.23 -23.59 19.49
C PRO A 419 23.83 -22.51 18.47
N ALA A 420 23.38 -22.94 17.29
CA ALA A 420 22.55 -22.09 16.44
C ALA A 420 21.42 -21.55 17.32
N ASP A 421 21.26 -20.23 17.39
CA ASP A 421 20.24 -19.62 18.24
C ASP A 421 18.86 -20.13 17.79
N PRO A 422 18.15 -20.93 18.61
CA PRO A 422 16.87 -21.47 18.20
C PRO A 422 15.87 -20.33 18.16
N THR A 423 15.37 -20.04 16.96
CA THR A 423 14.12 -19.31 16.77
C THR A 423 13.07 -19.79 17.79
N PRO A 424 12.34 -18.88 18.50
CA PRO A 424 11.47 -19.28 19.59
C PRO A 424 10.34 -20.23 19.16
N GLY A 425 10.33 -21.41 19.79
CA GLY A 425 9.12 -22.19 20.05
C GLY A 425 8.78 -23.28 19.02
N TYR A 426 9.00 -24.53 19.42
CA TYR A 426 7.96 -25.57 19.58
C TYR A 426 8.63 -26.79 20.23
N GLU A 427 8.72 -26.81 21.56
CA GLU A 427 9.06 -28.04 22.30
C GLU A 427 7.96 -29.07 22.07
N LYS A 428 8.34 -30.20 21.49
CA LYS A 428 7.54 -31.42 21.50
C LYS A 428 8.32 -32.46 22.28
N ASP A 429 8.20 -32.40 23.60
CA ASP A 429 8.73 -33.41 24.50
C ASP A 429 8.19 -34.79 24.11
N LYS A 430 9.11 -35.66 23.69
CA LYS A 430 8.92 -37.10 23.71
C LYS A 430 10.12 -37.74 24.39
N ASP A 431 9.77 -38.56 25.38
CA ASP A 431 10.54 -39.67 25.93
C ASP A 431 11.56 -39.36 27.05
N ASN A 432 11.08 -39.50 28.29
CA ASN A 432 11.92 -39.95 29.40
C ASN A 432 11.43 -41.35 29.88
N PRO A 433 12.25 -42.40 29.79
CA PRO A 433 11.91 -43.75 30.24
C PRO A 433 12.09 -43.90 31.77
N GLY A 434 11.22 -44.71 32.36
CA GLY A 434 10.92 -44.68 33.80
C GLY A 434 11.96 -45.24 34.77
N LYS A 435 11.70 -44.98 36.07
CA LYS A 435 12.12 -45.81 37.22
C LYS A 435 11.10 -45.73 38.38
N GLY A 436 10.26 -46.76 38.49
CA GLY A 436 10.05 -47.63 39.66
C GLY A 436 9.55 -47.12 41.04
N LYS A 437 8.35 -47.62 41.41
CA LYS A 437 7.84 -48.12 42.74
C LYS A 437 7.73 -47.13 43.92
N LYS A 438 6.51 -46.75 44.34
CA LYS A 438 5.56 -47.39 45.32
C LYS A 438 5.95 -47.20 46.81
N PRO A 439 5.00 -47.06 47.77
CA PRO A 439 3.66 -47.67 47.85
C PRO A 439 2.55 -46.97 47.09
#